data_AF-B8ZX67-F1
#
_entry.id   AF-B8ZX67-F1
#
_cell.length_a   1.000
_cell.length_b   1.000
_cell.length_c   1.000
_cell.angle_alpha   90.00
_cell.angle_beta   90.00
_cell.angle_gamma   90.00
#
_symmetry.space_group_name_H-M   'P 1'
#
loop_
_entity.id
_entity.type
_entity.pdbx_description
1 polymer ?
#
loop_
_entity_poly.entity_id
_entity_poly.type
_entity_poly.pdbx_seq_one_letter_code
_entity_poly.pdbx_strand_id
1 'polypeptide(L)'
;MMSLVRKCVLKSISNSIQIELPHSKQVFVGRGPETEIVDTKLSKRQVSLVADVVACTVTAHCLGGNPSVADGVAHKKGDKFKLNNNSKLELLAGKHIYEVKFSPIPIKDRIDKATVERDMPIDEKDNVEISNRNNINDNGELKKPKKMDDSGELTKKPKNMRENEESQNPSKKMKLDNGSSILSVSSNICDEDVWESIDQGKLLIYSVKGLRSSSKIASYDMDGTIILTKSGKVFPVDKNDWKLFSPAVKSQLKKLHDDNFKIVIFTNQAGISRGKTKVDDFKYKVEKITSALDVPVQVFVATSEDKYRKPVPGMWEVLIQKKNDGLDYSESDSFFVGDAAGRVESWAPKKKKDFSCADRLFALNVGIKFYTPDAHFLKLPEGKFALPGFNPSQLFSNNALITDKEILSKTKEVVVMVGSPGSGKSFFANSYLVKAGYSCVNRDTLGSWQKCVSSMESALHAGNSVVVDNTNPDQETRKRYIDVAAKLNISCRCFLMSTTLEHARRNNKFRQLVGDPHVPVNTIIINSYGKKFVPPMLKEGFSDIVEINFFPKFDDPVRERLYRLYLLEK
;
A
#
# COMPACT_ATOMS: atom_id res chain seq x y z
N MET A 1 -7.19 36.03 -4.14
CA MET A 1 -6.66 35.02 -3.19
C MET A 1 -7.15 33.65 -3.63
N MET A 2 -6.31 32.62 -3.65
CA MET A 2 -6.80 31.23 -3.77
C MET A 2 -7.44 30.83 -2.44
N SER A 3 -8.62 30.21 -2.48
CA SER A 3 -9.25 29.65 -1.28
C SER A 3 -8.48 28.42 -0.83
N LEU A 4 -7.95 28.42 0.40
CA LEU A 4 -7.39 27.21 1.00
C LEU A 4 -8.55 26.24 1.29
N VAL A 5 -8.64 25.18 0.49
CA VAL A 5 -9.65 24.11 0.65
C VAL A 5 -9.36 23.33 1.93
N ARG A 6 -9.88 23.82 3.06
CA ARG A 6 -9.77 23.15 4.36
C ARG A 6 -10.66 21.92 4.39
N LYS A 7 -10.07 20.77 4.68
CA LYS A 7 -10.78 19.50 4.94
C LYS A 7 -11.12 19.37 6.42
N CYS A 8 -12.23 18.68 6.71
CA CYS A 8 -12.59 18.20 8.04
C CYS A 8 -12.79 16.69 7.99
N VAL A 9 -12.27 15.97 8.98
CA VAL A 9 -12.51 14.53 9.18
C VAL A 9 -12.87 14.24 10.62
N LEU A 10 -13.70 13.23 10.84
CA LEU A 10 -13.89 12.60 12.13
C LEU A 10 -13.01 11.33 12.16
N LYS A 11 -11.91 11.38 12.92
CA LYS A 11 -10.90 10.31 12.99
C LYS A 11 -11.14 9.43 14.21
N SER A 12 -11.24 8.11 14.03
CA SER A 12 -11.30 7.17 15.15
C SER A 12 -10.01 7.16 15.97
N ILE A 13 -10.13 7.04 17.29
CA ILE A 13 -8.98 6.88 18.20
C ILE A 13 -8.61 5.39 18.33
N SER A 14 -9.58 4.47 18.16
CA SER A 14 -9.39 3.03 18.37
C SER A 14 -8.99 2.22 17.12
N ASN A 15 -9.16 2.77 15.92
CA ASN A 15 -8.73 2.16 14.65
C ASN A 15 -8.46 3.25 13.59
N SER A 16 -7.97 2.86 12.41
CA SER A 16 -7.55 3.80 11.35
C SER A 16 -8.68 4.54 10.60
N ILE A 17 -9.95 4.35 11.00
CA ILE A 17 -11.11 4.90 10.30
C ILE A 17 -11.13 6.42 10.36
N GLN A 18 -11.39 7.04 9.21
CA GLN A 18 -11.61 8.48 9.08
C GLN A 18 -12.85 8.71 8.22
N ILE A 19 -13.82 9.44 8.76
CA ILE A 19 -15.04 9.81 8.05
C ILE A 19 -14.85 11.26 7.58
N GLU A 20 -14.82 11.49 6.26
CA GLU A 20 -14.80 12.86 5.74
C GLU A 20 -16.10 13.59 6.12
N LEU A 21 -15.98 14.84 6.55
CA LEU A 21 -17.10 15.73 6.83
C LEU A 21 -17.05 16.91 5.84
N PRO A 22 -17.72 16.79 4.67
CA PRO A 22 -17.70 17.85 3.67
C PRO A 22 -18.42 19.10 4.16
N HIS A 23 -17.95 20.27 3.72
CA HIS A 23 -18.51 21.55 4.14
C HIS A 23 -20.02 21.63 3.87
N SER A 24 -20.79 21.97 4.91
CA SER A 24 -22.24 22.18 4.86
C SER A 24 -23.06 20.98 4.35
N LYS A 25 -22.48 19.77 4.33
CA LYS A 25 -23.21 18.51 4.08
C LYS A 25 -23.45 17.77 5.38
N GLN A 26 -24.62 17.14 5.49
CA GLN A 26 -24.98 16.32 6.64
C GLN A 26 -24.47 14.89 6.45
N VAL A 27 -23.63 14.42 7.37
CA VAL A 27 -23.11 13.05 7.44
C VAL A 27 -23.74 12.35 8.63
N PHE A 28 -24.13 11.07 8.49
CA PHE A 28 -24.69 10.28 9.58
C PHE A 28 -23.66 9.25 10.03
N VAL A 29 -23.41 9.17 11.34
CA VAL A 29 -22.44 8.25 11.92
C VAL A 29 -23.13 7.36 12.96
N GLY A 30 -22.77 6.08 13.01
CA GLY A 30 -23.41 5.06 13.83
C GLY A 30 -22.86 3.66 13.50
N ARG A 31 -23.52 2.60 13.96
CA ARG A 31 -23.07 1.22 13.68
C ARG A 31 -23.31 0.81 12.22
N GLY A 32 -22.28 0.26 11.58
CA GLY A 32 -22.33 -0.19 10.19
C GLY A 32 -20.94 -0.40 9.60
N PRO A 33 -20.84 -0.77 8.31
CA PRO A 33 -19.56 -1.01 7.64
C PRO A 33 -18.62 0.21 7.68
N GLU A 34 -19.17 1.42 7.54
CA GLU A 34 -18.41 2.69 7.51
C GLU A 34 -17.66 3.02 8.81
N THR A 35 -18.08 2.44 9.94
CA THR A 35 -17.43 2.59 11.26
C THR A 35 -16.79 1.30 11.76
N GLU A 36 -16.98 0.18 11.06
CA GLU A 36 -16.73 -1.20 11.51
C GLU A 36 -17.42 -1.58 12.85
N ILE A 37 -18.29 -0.71 13.40
CA ILE A 37 -18.94 -0.96 14.69
C ILE A 37 -20.09 -1.95 14.51
N VAL A 38 -20.06 -3.04 15.27
CA VAL A 38 -21.12 -4.04 15.37
C VAL A 38 -21.93 -4.00 16.69
N ASP A 39 -21.51 -3.21 17.68
CA ASP A 39 -22.17 -3.12 18.99
C ASP A 39 -23.64 -2.72 18.84
N THR A 40 -24.55 -3.65 19.17
CA THR A 40 -25.98 -3.52 18.90
C THR A 40 -26.66 -2.40 19.68
N LYS A 41 -26.03 -1.89 20.75
CA LYS A 41 -26.52 -0.76 21.56
C LYS A 41 -26.35 0.59 20.85
N LEU A 42 -25.46 0.68 19.86
CA LEU A 42 -25.28 1.87 19.03
C LEU A 42 -26.38 1.93 17.94
N SER A 43 -26.93 3.11 17.63
CA SER A 43 -27.84 3.26 16.49
C SER A 43 -27.07 3.19 15.16
N LYS A 44 -27.71 2.71 14.08
CA LYS A 44 -27.13 2.83 12.71
C LYS A 44 -26.95 4.29 12.27
N ARG A 45 -27.80 5.19 12.80
CA ARG A 45 -27.68 6.65 12.69
C ARG A 45 -27.71 7.18 14.12
N GLN A 46 -26.53 7.22 14.76
CA GLN A 46 -26.37 7.64 16.15
C GLN A 46 -26.32 9.16 16.26
N VAL A 47 -25.49 9.80 15.42
CA VAL A 47 -25.40 11.25 15.31
C VAL A 47 -25.56 11.66 13.85
N SER A 48 -25.99 12.90 13.62
CA SER A 48 -25.72 13.60 12.36
C SER A 48 -24.77 14.76 12.59
N LEU A 49 -23.79 14.91 11.71
CA LEU A 49 -22.71 15.90 11.78
C LEU A 49 -22.76 16.80 10.55
N VAL A 50 -22.53 18.10 10.74
CA VAL A 50 -22.39 19.10 9.66
C VAL A 50 -21.14 19.93 9.94
N ALA A 51 -20.19 19.95 9.00
CA ALA A 51 -18.93 20.68 9.17
C ALA A 51 -18.97 22.08 8.53
N ASP A 52 -18.61 23.09 9.32
CA ASP A 52 -18.19 24.40 8.83
C ASP A 52 -16.65 24.42 8.76
N VAL A 53 -16.11 24.25 7.56
CA VAL A 53 -14.66 24.26 7.33
C VAL A 53 -14.09 25.68 7.23
N VAL A 54 -14.94 26.71 7.16
CA VAL A 54 -14.52 28.12 7.23
C VAL A 54 -14.33 28.50 8.69
N ALA A 55 -15.36 28.31 9.52
CA ALA A 55 -15.33 28.57 10.96
C ALA A 55 -14.56 27.52 11.78
N CYS A 56 -14.19 26.38 11.19
CA CYS A 56 -13.49 25.26 11.84
C CYS A 56 -14.29 24.62 12.99
N THR A 57 -15.59 24.42 12.80
CA THR A 57 -16.47 23.76 13.79
C THR A 57 -17.32 22.67 13.13
N VAL A 58 -17.73 21.67 13.91
CA VAL A 58 -18.71 20.65 13.50
C VAL A 58 -19.92 20.76 14.41
N THR A 59 -21.11 20.97 13.84
CA THR A 59 -22.37 20.89 14.59
C THR A 59 -22.85 19.44 14.59
N ALA A 60 -23.10 18.91 15.78
CA ALA A 60 -23.58 17.55 16.00
C ALA A 60 -25.02 17.55 16.54
N HIS A 61 -25.74 16.46 16.26
CA HIS A 61 -27.12 16.25 16.69
C HIS A 61 -27.35 14.77 17.00
N CYS A 62 -27.77 14.45 18.22
CA CYS A 62 -27.99 13.07 18.68
C CYS A 62 -29.32 12.50 18.20
N LEU A 63 -29.28 11.38 17.48
CA LEU A 63 -30.42 10.70 16.87
C LEU A 63 -30.69 9.30 17.44
N GLY A 64 -29.65 8.64 17.98
CA GLY A 64 -29.74 7.33 18.62
C GLY A 64 -30.51 7.35 19.94
N GLY A 65 -30.94 6.18 20.41
CA GLY A 65 -31.68 6.05 21.69
C GLY A 65 -30.78 6.12 22.93
N ASN A 66 -29.55 5.61 22.83
CA ASN A 66 -28.53 5.76 23.88
C ASN A 66 -27.76 7.08 23.68
N PRO A 67 -27.21 7.69 24.75
CA PRO A 67 -26.47 8.95 24.64
C PRO A 67 -25.09 8.77 23.99
N SER A 68 -24.62 9.84 23.35
CA SER A 68 -23.24 10.02 22.90
C SER A 68 -22.55 11.06 23.80
N VAL A 69 -21.22 11.09 23.86
CA VAL A 69 -20.46 11.98 24.76
C VAL A 69 -19.53 12.87 23.95
N ALA A 70 -19.49 14.17 24.27
CA ALA A 70 -18.64 15.17 23.63
C ALA A 70 -17.75 15.85 24.68
N ASP A 71 -16.43 15.69 24.56
CA ASP A 71 -15.44 16.26 25.50
C ASP A 71 -15.78 16.01 27.00
N GLY A 72 -16.35 14.84 27.30
CA GLY A 72 -16.78 14.42 28.63
C GLY A 72 -18.26 14.69 28.98
N VAL A 73 -18.98 15.51 28.19
CA VAL A 73 -20.38 15.88 28.41
C VAL A 73 -21.33 14.93 27.66
N ALA A 74 -22.30 14.32 28.35
CA ALA A 74 -23.24 13.38 27.77
C ALA A 74 -24.46 14.07 27.12
N HIS A 75 -24.76 13.72 25.87
CA HIS A 75 -25.85 14.28 25.07
C HIS A 75 -26.89 13.22 24.70
N LYS A 76 -28.16 13.52 25.02
CA LYS A 76 -29.33 12.67 24.83
C LYS A 76 -29.93 12.84 23.42
N LYS A 77 -30.88 11.97 23.06
CA LYS A 77 -31.59 12.05 21.78
C LYS A 77 -32.32 13.40 21.62
N GLY A 78 -32.02 14.12 20.54
CA GLY A 78 -32.54 15.47 20.26
C GLY A 78 -31.54 16.59 20.56
N ASP A 79 -30.54 16.35 21.41
CA ASP A 79 -29.55 17.35 21.78
C ASP A 79 -28.68 17.77 20.59
N LYS A 80 -28.36 19.07 20.52
CA LYS A 80 -27.43 19.65 19.54
C LYS A 80 -26.28 20.34 20.26
N PHE A 81 -25.07 20.12 19.77
CA PHE A 81 -23.83 20.65 20.35
C PHE A 81 -22.80 20.94 19.25
N LYS A 82 -21.72 21.64 19.61
CA LYS A 82 -20.61 21.95 18.70
C LYS A 82 -19.34 21.23 19.15
N LEU A 83 -18.56 20.79 18.18
CA LEU A 83 -17.24 20.19 18.33
C LEU A 83 -16.23 21.08 17.59
N ASN A 84 -15.07 21.30 18.19
CA ASN A 84 -13.98 22.09 17.61
C ASN A 84 -12.88 21.14 17.08
N ASN A 85 -11.77 21.70 16.58
CA ASN A 85 -10.60 20.87 16.27
C ASN A 85 -10.07 20.21 17.55
N ASN A 86 -9.71 18.92 17.46
CA ASN A 86 -9.31 18.03 18.55
C ASN A 86 -10.43 17.67 19.57
N SER A 87 -11.67 18.16 19.41
CA SER A 87 -12.80 17.70 20.24
C SER A 87 -13.04 16.20 20.05
N LYS A 88 -13.27 15.50 21.17
CA LYS A 88 -13.54 14.06 21.22
C LYS A 88 -15.04 13.78 21.24
N LEU A 89 -15.48 12.86 20.40
CA LEU A 89 -16.85 12.39 20.28
C LEU A 89 -16.89 10.87 20.51
N GLU A 90 -17.43 10.45 21.64
CA GLU A 90 -17.76 9.04 21.92
C GLU A 90 -19.15 8.76 21.34
N LEU A 91 -19.26 7.89 20.34
CA LEU A 91 -20.56 7.59 19.73
C LEU A 91 -21.51 6.89 20.74
N LEU A 92 -20.96 6.20 21.73
CA LEU A 92 -21.68 5.62 22.87
C LEU A 92 -20.79 5.81 24.11
N ALA A 93 -21.34 6.24 25.25
CA ALA A 93 -20.55 6.55 26.44
C ALA A 93 -19.52 5.45 26.81
N GLY A 94 -18.25 5.85 26.97
CA GLY A 94 -17.10 4.98 27.25
C GLY A 94 -16.62 4.15 26.04
N LYS A 95 -17.11 4.40 24.82
CA LYS A 95 -16.86 3.57 23.65
C LYS A 95 -16.80 4.36 22.33
N HIS A 96 -16.14 3.76 21.34
CA HIS A 96 -16.17 4.23 19.95
C HIS A 96 -15.83 5.73 19.85
N ILE A 97 -14.66 6.08 20.38
CA ILE A 97 -14.20 7.45 20.52
C ILE A 97 -13.55 7.90 19.21
N TYR A 98 -14.02 9.04 18.70
CA TYR A 98 -13.47 9.73 17.56
C TYR A 98 -12.98 11.12 17.98
N GLU A 99 -12.17 11.74 17.13
CA GLU A 99 -11.60 13.06 17.31
C GLU A 99 -11.82 13.88 16.02
N VAL A 100 -12.32 15.10 16.14
CA VAL A 100 -12.51 16.00 14.99
C VAL A 100 -11.16 16.60 14.59
N LYS A 101 -10.77 16.47 13.32
CA LYS A 101 -9.52 17.05 12.79
C LYS A 101 -9.77 17.91 11.56
N PHE A 102 -9.25 19.14 11.59
CA PHE A 102 -9.22 20.07 10.45
C PHE A 102 -7.82 20.14 9.84
N SER A 103 -7.74 20.15 8.50
CA SER A 103 -6.48 20.28 7.75
C SER A 103 -6.62 21.28 6.60
N PRO A 104 -5.79 22.34 6.50
CA PRO A 104 -4.71 22.69 7.42
C PRO A 104 -5.25 23.14 8.80
N ILE A 105 -4.48 22.83 9.86
CA ILE A 105 -4.83 23.09 11.27
C ILE A 105 -5.22 24.58 11.44
N PRO A 106 -6.35 24.89 12.12
CA PRO A 106 -6.79 26.26 12.43
C PRO A 106 -5.71 27.09 13.13
N ILE A 107 -5.72 28.41 12.95
CA ILE A 107 -4.63 29.28 13.41
C ILE A 107 -4.57 29.38 14.94
N LYS A 108 -5.73 29.36 15.63
CA LYS A 108 -5.79 29.45 17.10
C LYS A 108 -5.05 28.29 17.76
N ASP A 109 -5.42 27.07 17.43
CA ASP A 109 -4.82 25.83 17.94
C ASP A 109 -3.38 25.55 17.44
N ARG A 110 -2.79 26.43 16.61
CA ARG A 110 -1.33 26.49 16.40
C ARG A 110 -0.62 27.36 17.43
N ILE A 111 -1.24 28.47 17.82
CA ILE A 111 -0.71 29.39 18.84
C ILE A 111 -0.69 28.68 20.19
N ASP A 112 -1.79 27.98 20.53
CA ASP A 112 -1.92 27.24 21.80
C ASP A 112 -0.85 26.15 21.96
N LYS A 113 -0.42 25.51 20.86
CA LYS A 113 0.75 24.59 20.89
C LYS A 113 2.06 25.32 21.15
N ALA A 114 2.26 26.45 20.49
CA ALA A 114 3.49 27.24 20.61
C ALA A 114 3.63 27.97 21.96
N THR A 115 2.60 28.02 22.80
CA THR A 115 2.70 28.37 24.23
C THR A 115 2.96 27.14 25.10
N VAL A 116 2.21 26.04 24.92
CA VAL A 116 2.43 24.80 25.71
C VAL A 116 3.84 24.22 25.55
N GLU A 117 4.45 24.34 24.37
CA GLU A 117 5.84 23.91 24.12
C GLU A 117 6.91 24.84 24.75
N ARG A 118 6.52 25.90 25.48
CA ARG A 118 7.43 26.78 26.26
C ARG A 118 7.30 26.64 27.78
N ASP A 119 6.24 26.02 28.28
CA ASP A 119 5.98 25.85 29.72
C ASP A 119 6.21 24.39 30.18
N MET A 120 7.48 23.96 30.21
CA MET A 120 7.90 22.81 31.02
C MET A 120 9.18 23.13 31.82
N PRO A 121 9.35 22.58 33.03
CA PRO A 121 10.36 23.08 33.97
C PRO A 121 11.79 22.67 33.60
N ILE A 122 12.75 23.53 33.98
CA ILE A 122 14.16 23.17 34.10
C ILE A 122 14.37 22.63 35.52
N ASP A 123 14.96 21.43 35.64
CA ASP A 123 15.38 20.88 36.94
C ASP A 123 16.59 21.65 37.47
N GLU A 124 16.37 22.59 38.39
CA GLU A 124 17.46 23.23 39.13
C GLU A 124 17.84 22.43 40.39
N LYS A 125 19.10 21.99 40.41
CA LYS A 125 19.86 21.69 41.63
C LYS A 125 21.20 22.40 41.56
N ASP A 126 21.35 23.52 42.27
CA ASP A 126 21.88 23.44 43.63
C ASP A 126 21.96 24.81 44.35
N ASN A 127 21.29 24.87 45.50
CA ASN A 127 21.76 25.45 46.77
C ASN A 127 21.91 26.98 47.02
N VAL A 128 21.59 27.29 48.30
CA VAL A 128 22.06 28.41 49.15
C VAL A 128 21.36 29.78 49.02
N GLU A 129 20.41 29.99 49.94
CA GLU A 129 20.27 31.14 50.87
C GLU A 129 20.25 32.60 50.33
N ILE A 130 19.41 33.52 50.81
CA ILE A 130 18.86 33.69 52.17
C ILE A 130 17.52 34.47 52.17
N SER A 131 16.84 34.54 53.31
CA SER A 131 15.53 35.20 53.47
C SER A 131 15.57 36.74 53.52
N ASN A 132 14.54 37.43 52.97
CA ASN A 132 13.51 38.12 53.78
C ASN A 132 12.48 39.01 53.01
N ARG A 133 11.21 38.83 53.37
CA ARG A 133 10.16 39.85 53.68
C ARG A 133 9.88 41.07 52.77
N ASN A 134 8.65 41.06 52.24
CA ASN A 134 7.58 42.06 52.43
C ASN A 134 7.51 43.40 51.64
N ASN A 135 6.25 43.84 51.49
CA ASN A 135 5.73 45.21 51.31
C ASN A 135 5.91 45.96 49.97
N ILE A 136 4.90 45.80 49.10
CA ILE A 136 3.89 46.84 48.80
C ILE A 136 4.19 48.24 49.41
N ASN A 137 4.50 49.27 48.59
CA ASN A 137 3.55 50.36 48.24
C ASN A 137 4.11 51.45 47.28
N ASP A 138 3.22 51.93 46.40
CA ASP A 138 2.99 53.32 45.92
C ASP A 138 4.09 54.37 45.58
N ASN A 139 3.89 54.99 44.41
CA ASN A 139 4.06 56.41 44.02
C ASN A 139 5.45 57.10 43.99
N GLY A 140 5.70 57.90 42.93
CA GLY A 140 6.79 58.90 42.87
C GLY A 140 7.15 59.39 41.46
N GLU A 141 6.99 60.70 41.19
CA GLU A 141 7.18 61.29 39.85
C GLU A 141 8.64 61.63 39.45
N LEU A 142 8.83 61.80 38.14
CA LEU A 142 9.87 62.52 37.39
C LEU A 142 11.01 63.25 38.15
N LYS A 143 12.26 63.05 37.70
CA LYS A 143 13.12 64.14 37.10
C LYS A 143 14.41 63.66 36.40
N LYS A 144 14.89 64.52 35.49
CA LYS A 144 16.20 64.58 34.80
C LYS A 144 16.95 65.85 35.29
N PRO A 145 18.18 66.21 34.85
CA PRO A 145 19.40 65.43 34.60
C PRO A 145 20.69 66.10 35.18
N LYS A 146 21.86 65.43 35.09
CA LYS A 146 23.24 65.96 34.84
C LYS A 146 24.20 64.74 34.78
N LYS A 147 25.28 64.60 33.97
CA LYS A 147 26.29 65.42 33.27
C LYS A 147 27.65 65.56 33.99
N MET A 148 28.71 65.56 33.16
CA MET A 148 30.16 65.64 33.39
C MET A 148 30.85 64.27 33.57
N ASP A 149 32.07 63.95 33.12
CA ASP A 149 33.10 64.36 32.12
C ASP A 149 34.23 63.27 32.30
N ASP A 150 35.42 63.13 31.67
CA ASP A 150 36.35 63.98 30.91
C ASP A 150 37.30 63.13 29.99
N SER A 151 38.02 63.78 29.05
CA SER A 151 39.30 63.45 28.31
C SER A 151 39.65 62.02 27.80
N GLY A 152 40.39 61.79 26.69
CA GLY A 152 41.10 62.63 25.68
C GLY A 152 42.57 62.16 25.46
N GLU A 153 43.26 62.23 24.31
CA GLU A 153 43.01 62.47 22.86
C GLU A 153 44.33 62.14 22.06
N LEU A 154 44.39 62.29 20.71
CA LEU A 154 45.56 62.34 19.79
C LEU A 154 46.16 60.98 19.33
N THR A 155 46.57 60.69 18.07
CA THR A 155 46.43 61.25 16.69
C THR A 155 46.64 60.07 15.66
N LYS A 156 46.92 60.10 14.32
CA LYS A 156 47.40 61.07 13.30
C LYS A 156 47.11 60.58 11.83
N LYS A 157 47.83 61.08 10.80
CA LYS A 157 47.75 60.79 9.32
C LYS A 157 49.21 60.89 8.71
N PRO A 158 49.58 60.85 7.38
CA PRO A 158 48.78 60.90 6.11
C PRO A 158 49.32 60.20 4.78
N LYS A 159 48.49 60.16 3.69
CA LYS A 159 48.86 60.28 2.22
C LYS A 159 49.67 59.13 1.51
N ASN A 160 49.80 58.98 0.16
CA ASN A 160 49.33 59.72 -1.06
C ASN A 160 49.34 58.90 -2.42
N MET A 161 48.32 59.12 -3.29
CA MET A 161 48.30 59.36 -4.78
C MET A 161 48.86 58.41 -5.91
N ARG A 162 48.30 58.64 -7.13
CA ARG A 162 48.58 58.19 -8.54
C ARG A 162 47.85 56.91 -9.01
N GLU A 163 47.17 56.82 -10.18
CA GLU A 163 47.32 57.34 -11.57
C GLU A 163 48.38 56.56 -12.39
N ASN A 164 48.18 55.98 -13.60
CA ASN A 164 46.99 55.76 -14.47
C ASN A 164 47.03 54.28 -15.03
N GLU A 165 46.75 53.81 -16.26
CA GLU A 165 46.35 54.36 -17.60
C GLU A 165 45.73 53.25 -18.51
N GLU A 166 45.51 53.50 -19.82
CA GLU A 166 44.75 52.63 -20.75
C GLU A 166 45.56 51.62 -21.61
N SER A 167 44.86 50.59 -22.14
CA SER A 167 44.72 50.30 -23.61
C SER A 167 45.06 48.88 -24.16
N GLN A 168 44.34 48.54 -25.25
CA GLN A 168 44.64 47.62 -26.37
C GLN A 168 44.73 46.06 -26.20
N ASN A 169 43.95 45.38 -27.05
CA ASN A 169 44.16 44.03 -27.62
C ASN A 169 45.09 44.16 -28.88
N PRO A 170 45.79 43.13 -29.43
CA PRO A 170 45.19 41.81 -29.71
C PRO A 170 46.09 40.52 -29.83
N SER A 171 45.42 39.36 -29.91
CA SER A 171 45.69 38.21 -30.82
C SER A 171 46.64 37.03 -30.48
N LYS A 172 46.03 35.82 -30.60
CA LYS A 172 46.55 34.52 -31.13
C LYS A 172 47.50 33.61 -30.30
N LYS A 173 46.92 32.44 -29.95
CA LYS A 173 47.32 31.03 -30.24
C LYS A 173 47.79 30.10 -29.09
N MET A 174 47.08 28.96 -29.04
CA MET A 174 47.51 27.56 -28.78
C MET A 174 47.33 26.89 -27.39
N LYS A 175 46.24 26.11 -27.35
CA LYS A 175 46.09 24.72 -26.84
C LYS A 175 45.96 24.43 -25.33
N LEU A 176 44.87 23.68 -25.06
CA LEU A 176 44.65 22.68 -24.00
C LEU A 176 44.98 23.08 -22.55
N ASP A 177 43.92 23.24 -21.76
CA ASP A 177 43.46 22.08 -20.98
C ASP A 177 41.92 22.05 -20.95
N ASN A 178 41.32 20.86 -20.86
CA ASN A 178 39.86 20.68 -20.97
C ASN A 178 39.26 20.18 -19.64
N GLY A 179 39.43 21.00 -18.60
CA GLY A 179 38.95 20.74 -17.24
C GLY A 179 37.43 20.69 -17.16
N SER A 180 36.85 19.50 -17.39
CA SER A 180 35.43 19.24 -17.17
C SER A 180 35.07 19.50 -15.71
N SER A 181 34.22 20.51 -15.47
CA SER A 181 33.78 20.87 -14.14
C SER A 181 32.96 19.74 -13.52
N ILE A 182 33.58 18.98 -12.61
CA ILE A 182 32.87 18.00 -11.78
C ILE A 182 31.90 18.77 -10.88
N LEU A 183 30.63 18.81 -11.29
CA LEU A 183 29.54 19.24 -10.43
C LEU A 183 29.46 18.25 -9.27
N SER A 184 29.93 18.68 -8.10
CA SER A 184 29.90 17.90 -6.87
C SER A 184 28.46 17.64 -6.47
N VAL A 185 27.92 16.47 -6.83
CA VAL A 185 26.63 16.00 -6.34
C VAL A 185 26.74 15.86 -4.82
N SER A 186 26.14 16.81 -4.09
CA SER A 186 26.05 16.78 -2.63
C SER A 186 25.14 15.64 -2.22
N SER A 187 25.72 14.45 -2.02
CA SER A 187 25.00 13.28 -1.54
C SER A 187 24.48 13.56 -0.12
N ASN A 188 23.16 13.63 0.04
CA ASN A 188 22.55 13.65 1.37
C ASN A 188 22.91 12.33 2.06
N ILE A 189 23.65 12.42 3.16
CA ILE A 189 23.99 11.26 3.99
C ILE A 189 22.88 11.10 5.04
N CYS A 190 22.50 9.86 5.34
CA CYS A 190 21.56 9.61 6.43
C CYS A 190 22.27 9.83 7.78
N ASP A 191 21.92 10.89 8.51
CA ASP A 191 22.63 11.32 9.73
C ASP A 191 22.27 10.54 10.99
N GLU A 192 21.18 9.77 11.01
CA GLU A 192 20.72 8.98 12.15
C GLU A 192 20.05 7.67 11.73
N ASP A 193 19.92 6.74 12.67
CA ASP A 193 19.19 5.48 12.48
C ASP A 193 17.68 5.72 12.59
N VAL A 194 16.97 5.74 11.46
CA VAL A 194 15.56 6.18 11.40
C VAL A 194 14.60 5.07 10.97
N TRP A 195 13.50 4.90 11.72
CA TRP A 195 12.35 4.07 11.35
C TRP A 195 11.19 4.90 10.82
N GLU A 196 10.69 4.54 9.63
CA GLU A 196 9.54 5.15 8.97
C GLU A 196 8.41 4.15 8.73
N SER A 197 7.21 4.67 8.48
CA SER A 197 5.98 3.89 8.25
C SER A 197 5.15 4.52 7.14
N ILE A 198 4.82 3.73 6.13
CA ILE A 198 4.06 4.14 4.93
C ILE A 198 2.76 3.34 4.85
N ASP A 199 1.71 3.97 4.30
CA ASP A 199 0.37 3.41 4.10
C ASP A 199 -0.17 2.70 5.37
N GLN A 200 -0.10 3.39 6.52
CA GLN A 200 -0.56 2.91 7.83
C GLN A 200 0.20 1.67 8.34
N GLY A 201 1.50 1.57 8.06
CA GLY A 201 2.34 0.46 8.51
C GLY A 201 2.32 -0.76 7.60
N LYS A 202 1.74 -0.66 6.40
CA LYS A 202 1.81 -1.68 5.34
C LYS A 202 3.22 -1.88 4.81
N LEU A 203 3.99 -0.79 4.77
CA LEU A 203 5.44 -0.78 4.57
C LEU A 203 6.11 -0.09 5.75
N LEU A 204 7.05 -0.76 6.41
CA LEU A 204 8.00 -0.13 7.32
C LEU A 204 9.34 0.02 6.59
N ILE A 205 10.05 1.11 6.86
CA ILE A 205 11.41 1.35 6.34
C ILE A 205 12.33 1.64 7.52
N TYR A 206 13.53 1.09 7.51
CA TYR A 206 14.62 1.45 8.42
C TYR A 206 15.84 1.86 7.60
N SER A 207 16.41 3.02 7.89
CA SER A 207 17.63 3.52 7.26
C SER A 207 18.71 3.65 8.32
N VAL A 208 19.84 2.97 8.11
CA VAL A 208 21.01 3.05 9.01
C VAL A 208 21.82 4.30 8.70
N LYS A 209 22.37 4.94 9.74
CA LYS A 209 23.28 6.08 9.64
C LYS A 209 24.43 5.81 8.66
N GLY A 210 24.82 6.82 7.89
CA GLY A 210 25.86 6.75 6.87
C GLY A 210 25.39 6.22 5.52
N LEU A 211 24.11 5.84 5.37
CA LEU A 211 23.53 5.43 4.09
C LEU A 211 23.68 6.55 3.05
N ARG A 212 24.02 6.13 1.82
CA ARG A 212 24.15 6.99 0.64
C ARG A 212 23.21 6.50 -0.47
N SER A 213 22.76 7.41 -1.32
CA SER A 213 22.04 7.05 -2.54
C SER A 213 23.01 6.80 -3.69
N SER A 214 22.64 5.87 -4.58
CA SER A 214 23.48 5.43 -5.71
C SER A 214 22.58 4.91 -6.82
N SER A 215 23.05 4.98 -8.06
CA SER A 215 22.43 4.31 -9.21
C SER A 215 22.74 2.81 -9.26
N LYS A 216 23.70 2.33 -8.47
CA LYS A 216 24.00 0.90 -8.31
C LYS A 216 23.35 0.37 -7.03
N ILE A 217 22.38 -0.53 -7.17
CA ILE A 217 21.63 -1.09 -6.02
C ILE A 217 21.91 -2.58 -5.89
N ALA A 218 22.55 -2.96 -4.78
CA ALA A 218 22.74 -4.34 -4.37
C ALA A 218 21.64 -4.70 -3.36
N SER A 219 20.64 -5.46 -3.81
CA SER A 219 19.43 -5.70 -3.03
C SER A 219 19.21 -7.18 -2.66
N TYR A 220 18.58 -7.44 -1.52
CA TYR A 220 18.57 -8.77 -0.87
C TYR A 220 17.22 -9.09 -0.18
N ASP A 221 16.81 -10.36 -0.09
CA ASP A 221 15.91 -10.80 0.99
C ASP A 221 16.66 -10.93 2.33
N MET A 222 15.93 -11.02 3.44
CA MET A 222 16.47 -11.23 4.78
C MET A 222 16.50 -12.70 5.22
N ASP A 223 15.35 -13.38 5.24
CA ASP A 223 15.08 -14.62 5.99
C ASP A 223 15.24 -15.87 5.10
N GLY A 224 16.48 -16.37 5.02
CA GLY A 224 16.91 -17.40 4.07
C GLY A 224 18.12 -16.96 3.25
N THR A 225 18.35 -15.65 3.17
CA THR A 225 19.31 -15.01 2.27
C THR A 225 20.44 -14.26 2.98
N ILE A 226 20.13 -13.28 3.84
CA ILE A 226 21.14 -12.59 4.69
C ILE A 226 21.33 -13.33 6.01
N ILE A 227 20.25 -13.89 6.57
CA ILE A 227 20.25 -14.70 7.78
C ILE A 227 19.60 -16.07 7.58
N LEU A 228 19.94 -16.99 8.48
CA LEU A 228 19.27 -18.27 8.72
C LEU A 228 18.89 -18.35 10.19
N THR A 229 17.96 -19.25 10.56
CA THR A 229 17.69 -19.53 11.99
C THR A 229 18.92 -20.12 12.67
N LYS A 230 19.16 -19.75 13.93
CA LYS A 230 20.26 -20.30 14.73
C LYS A 230 19.93 -21.74 15.16
N SER A 231 18.67 -22.00 15.49
CA SER A 231 18.07 -23.28 15.88
C SER A 231 17.94 -24.31 14.74
N GLY A 232 18.07 -23.90 13.48
CA GLY A 232 17.85 -24.76 12.32
C GLY A 232 16.38 -25.10 12.03
N LYS A 233 15.42 -24.50 12.76
CA LYS A 233 13.98 -24.63 12.46
C LYS A 233 13.60 -23.79 11.24
N VAL A 234 12.50 -24.16 10.58
CA VAL A 234 11.97 -23.42 9.41
C VAL A 234 11.48 -22.01 9.78
N PHE A 235 11.04 -21.82 11.02
CA PHE A 235 10.66 -20.51 11.57
C PHE A 235 11.47 -20.23 12.84
N PRO A 236 11.88 -18.97 13.10
CA PRO A 236 12.63 -18.61 14.30
C PRO A 236 11.78 -18.85 15.56
N VAL A 237 12.43 -19.29 16.64
CA VAL A 237 11.81 -19.46 17.97
C VAL A 237 11.53 -18.11 18.63
N ASP A 238 12.44 -17.15 18.48
CA ASP A 238 12.36 -15.81 19.05
C ASP A 238 13.18 -14.80 18.23
N LYS A 239 13.22 -13.53 18.64
CA LYS A 239 13.89 -12.45 17.90
C LYS A 239 15.42 -12.54 17.83
N ASN A 240 16.04 -13.40 18.64
CA ASN A 240 17.47 -13.71 18.64
C ASN A 240 17.79 -15.05 17.94
N ASP A 241 16.79 -15.80 17.47
CA ASP A 241 16.98 -17.05 16.75
C ASP A 241 17.38 -16.82 15.29
N TRP A 242 18.52 -16.15 15.10
CA TRP A 242 19.14 -15.93 13.79
C TRP A 242 20.67 -15.98 13.86
N LYS A 243 21.28 -16.20 12.69
CA LYS A 243 22.71 -16.11 12.40
C LYS A 243 22.87 -15.66 10.95
N LEU A 244 24.00 -15.07 10.58
CA LEU A 244 24.28 -14.77 9.16
C LEU A 244 24.28 -16.05 8.32
N PHE A 245 23.81 -15.96 7.08
CA PHE A 245 23.74 -17.08 6.12
C PHE A 245 25.10 -17.75 5.92
N SER A 246 26.17 -16.95 5.80
CA SER A 246 27.55 -17.40 5.81
C SER A 246 28.49 -16.29 6.32
N PRO A 247 29.76 -16.60 6.67
CA PRO A 247 30.75 -15.57 7.00
C PRO A 247 31.01 -14.59 5.84
N ALA A 248 30.86 -15.05 4.59
CA ALA A 248 31.12 -14.26 3.38
C ALA A 248 30.15 -13.07 3.19
N VAL A 249 28.98 -13.10 3.85
CA VAL A 249 27.97 -12.03 3.77
C VAL A 249 28.58 -10.68 4.12
N LYS A 250 29.27 -10.54 5.26
CA LYS A 250 29.87 -9.26 5.68
C LYS A 250 30.88 -8.74 4.67
N SER A 251 31.86 -9.58 4.30
CA SER A 251 32.95 -9.20 3.38
C SER A 251 32.45 -8.81 1.99
N GLN A 252 31.39 -9.47 1.50
CA GLN A 252 30.83 -9.17 0.19
C GLN A 252 29.95 -7.91 0.20
N LEU A 253 29.17 -7.67 1.26
CA LEU A 253 28.44 -6.41 1.42
C LEU A 253 29.39 -5.23 1.58
N LYS A 254 30.47 -5.38 2.37
CA LYS A 254 31.51 -4.37 2.52
C LYS A 254 32.16 -4.02 1.18
N LYS A 255 32.62 -5.03 0.43
CA LYS A 255 33.16 -4.80 -0.92
C LYS A 255 32.16 -4.06 -1.81
N LEU A 256 30.88 -4.45 -1.83
CA LEU A 256 29.87 -3.79 -2.65
C LEU A 256 29.63 -2.32 -2.24
N HIS A 257 29.58 -2.04 -0.94
CA HIS A 257 29.51 -0.67 -0.42
C HIS A 257 30.73 0.15 -0.87
N ASP A 258 31.93 -0.43 -0.79
CA ASP A 258 33.18 0.22 -1.21
C ASP A 258 33.26 0.39 -2.75
N ASP A 259 32.65 -0.51 -3.53
CA ASP A 259 32.38 -0.40 -4.98
C ASP A 259 31.21 0.58 -5.31
N ASN A 260 30.77 1.38 -4.32
CA ASN A 260 29.70 2.40 -4.38
C ASN A 260 28.28 1.86 -4.69
N PHE A 261 27.96 0.64 -4.27
CA PHE A 261 26.58 0.14 -4.26
C PHE A 261 25.82 0.59 -3.01
N LYS A 262 24.56 0.98 -3.19
CA LYS A 262 23.60 1.09 -2.10
C LYS A 262 23.13 -0.31 -1.69
N ILE A 263 23.28 -0.65 -0.41
CA ILE A 263 22.85 -1.94 0.13
C ILE A 263 21.40 -1.85 0.63
N VAL A 264 20.53 -2.70 0.08
CA VAL A 264 19.09 -2.68 0.38
C VAL A 264 18.57 -4.07 0.73
N ILE A 265 17.68 -4.18 1.72
CA ILE A 265 16.96 -5.41 2.05
C ILE A 265 15.46 -5.22 1.80
N PHE A 266 14.83 -6.15 1.10
CA PHE A 266 13.39 -6.19 0.80
C PHE A 266 12.79 -7.47 1.37
N THR A 267 11.99 -7.41 2.43
CA THR A 267 11.50 -8.60 3.15
C THR A 267 9.97 -8.66 3.36
N ASN A 268 9.42 -9.88 3.35
CA ASN A 268 7.99 -10.19 3.11
C ASN A 268 7.24 -10.62 4.40
N GLN A 269 7.11 -9.71 5.37
CA GLN A 269 6.76 -9.98 6.78
C GLN A 269 5.26 -9.92 7.11
N ALA A 270 4.45 -10.69 6.38
CA ALA A 270 3.01 -10.83 6.60
C ALA A 270 2.60 -11.40 7.99
N GLY A 271 3.55 -11.79 8.84
CA GLY A 271 3.29 -12.14 10.24
C GLY A 271 2.85 -10.95 11.10
N ILE A 272 3.28 -9.73 10.74
CA ILE A 272 3.03 -8.51 11.51
C ILE A 272 1.55 -8.10 11.43
N SER A 273 1.01 -7.86 10.22
CA SER A 273 -0.43 -7.52 10.04
C SER A 273 -1.38 -8.61 10.54
N ARG A 274 -0.95 -9.88 10.52
CA ARG A 274 -1.71 -11.03 11.03
C ARG A 274 -1.61 -11.22 12.55
N GLY A 275 -0.93 -10.32 13.28
CA GLY A 275 -0.77 -10.39 14.74
C GLY A 275 0.10 -11.55 15.24
N LYS A 276 0.82 -12.25 14.35
CA LYS A 276 1.67 -13.41 14.68
C LYS A 276 3.11 -13.00 15.04
N THR A 277 3.48 -11.77 14.76
CA THR A 277 4.81 -11.21 15.01
C THR A 277 4.63 -9.81 15.57
N LYS A 278 5.14 -9.54 16.78
CA LYS A 278 5.12 -8.18 17.34
C LYS A 278 6.06 -7.29 16.52
N VAL A 279 5.61 -6.07 16.21
CA VAL A 279 6.39 -5.14 15.38
C VAL A 279 7.70 -4.75 16.05
N ASP A 280 7.72 -4.52 17.37
CA ASP A 280 8.90 -4.05 18.09
C ASP A 280 9.96 -5.16 18.26
N ASP A 281 9.52 -6.40 18.45
CA ASP A 281 10.43 -7.56 18.43
C ASP A 281 11.05 -7.77 17.04
N PHE A 282 10.31 -7.45 15.97
CA PHE A 282 10.83 -7.48 14.61
C PHE A 282 11.78 -6.31 14.31
N LYS A 283 11.47 -5.08 14.77
CA LYS A 283 12.38 -3.92 14.67
C LYS A 283 13.73 -4.22 15.33
N TYR A 284 13.69 -4.70 16.57
CA TYR A 284 14.87 -5.14 17.32
C TYR A 284 15.67 -6.20 16.57
N LYS A 285 15.00 -7.20 15.95
CA LYS A 285 15.68 -8.19 15.10
C LYS A 285 16.42 -7.51 13.94
N VAL A 286 15.78 -6.58 13.23
CA VAL A 286 16.38 -5.85 12.10
C VAL A 286 17.58 -5.01 12.55
N GLU A 287 17.46 -4.23 13.62
CA GLU A 287 18.53 -3.40 14.19
C GLU A 287 19.76 -4.23 14.59
N LYS A 288 19.55 -5.41 15.18
CA LYS A 288 20.64 -6.33 15.53
C LYS A 288 21.24 -7.03 14.31
N ILE A 289 20.49 -7.25 13.23
CA ILE A 289 21.02 -7.76 11.97
C ILE A 289 21.88 -6.69 11.29
N THR A 290 21.37 -5.47 11.06
CA THR A 290 22.11 -4.40 10.38
C THR A 290 23.38 -4.03 11.13
N SER A 291 23.31 -3.86 12.46
CA SER A 291 24.48 -3.66 13.32
C SER A 291 25.53 -4.78 13.16
N ALA A 292 25.10 -6.01 12.91
CA ALA A 292 26.00 -7.14 12.64
C ALA A 292 26.54 -7.19 11.20
N LEU A 293 25.99 -6.45 10.23
CA LEU A 293 26.48 -6.44 8.84
C LEU A 293 27.70 -5.53 8.64
N ASP A 294 27.93 -4.56 9.53
CA ASP A 294 29.08 -3.62 9.48
C ASP A 294 29.14 -2.75 8.20
N VAL A 295 27.98 -2.43 7.65
CA VAL A 295 27.78 -1.47 6.54
C VAL A 295 26.44 -0.73 6.71
N PRO A 296 26.28 0.49 6.17
CA PRO A 296 24.98 1.14 6.06
C PRO A 296 24.03 0.35 5.15
N VAL A 297 22.80 0.10 5.62
CA VAL A 297 21.75 -0.65 4.91
C VAL A 297 20.42 0.08 5.00
N GLN A 298 19.61 -0.02 3.95
CA GLN A 298 18.19 0.37 4.00
C GLN A 298 17.29 -0.87 3.95
N VAL A 299 16.40 -1.04 4.93
CA VAL A 299 15.54 -2.23 5.07
C VAL A 299 14.08 -1.85 4.84
N PHE A 300 13.45 -2.49 3.88
CA PHE A 300 12.05 -2.33 3.50
C PHE A 300 11.25 -3.59 3.88
N VAL A 301 10.16 -3.40 4.61
CA VAL A 301 9.42 -4.47 5.28
C VAL A 301 7.94 -4.42 4.86
N ALA A 302 7.55 -5.30 3.93
CA ALA A 302 6.15 -5.45 3.52
C ALA A 302 5.37 -6.25 4.58
N THR A 303 4.57 -5.59 5.40
CA THR A 303 3.89 -6.21 6.56
C THR A 303 2.60 -6.92 6.20
N SER A 304 2.12 -6.76 4.96
CA SER A 304 0.76 -7.05 4.51
C SER A 304 0.74 -7.74 3.13
N GLU A 305 -0.43 -8.12 2.62
CA GLU A 305 -0.59 -8.78 1.31
C GLU A 305 -0.99 -7.82 0.16
N ASP A 306 -0.38 -6.64 0.11
CA ASP A 306 -0.69 -5.59 -0.86
C ASP A 306 0.45 -5.37 -1.89
N LYS A 307 0.50 -4.19 -2.52
CA LYS A 307 1.47 -3.78 -3.54
C LYS A 307 2.94 -3.86 -3.07
N TYR A 308 3.19 -3.84 -1.77
CA TYR A 308 4.55 -3.96 -1.22
C TYR A 308 5.02 -5.41 -1.17
N ARG A 309 4.13 -6.40 -1.21
CA ARG A 309 4.51 -7.79 -1.05
C ARG A 309 5.16 -8.33 -2.33
N LYS A 310 6.42 -8.76 -2.24
CA LYS A 310 7.12 -9.48 -3.32
C LYS A 310 6.28 -10.68 -3.78
N PRO A 311 6.09 -10.92 -5.09
CA PRO A 311 6.87 -10.33 -6.19
C PRO A 311 6.48 -8.92 -6.65
N VAL A 312 5.40 -8.30 -6.14
CA VAL A 312 4.97 -6.97 -6.61
C VAL A 312 6.06 -5.92 -6.26
N PRO A 313 6.47 -5.04 -7.19
CA PRO A 313 7.65 -4.18 -7.02
C PRO A 313 7.43 -2.96 -6.11
N GLY A 314 6.32 -2.84 -5.37
CA GLY A 314 5.97 -1.61 -4.66
C GLY A 314 6.98 -1.13 -3.61
N MET A 315 7.83 -2.01 -3.07
CA MET A 315 8.96 -1.59 -2.23
C MET A 315 10.09 -0.96 -3.05
N TRP A 316 10.37 -1.49 -4.24
CA TRP A 316 11.33 -0.91 -5.20
C TRP A 316 10.85 0.44 -5.71
N GLU A 317 9.56 0.54 -6.04
CA GLU A 317 8.93 1.80 -6.45
C GLU A 317 9.12 2.89 -5.38
N VAL A 318 8.95 2.56 -4.09
CA VAL A 318 9.20 3.50 -2.99
C VAL A 318 10.70 3.78 -2.78
N LEU A 319 11.60 2.82 -3.01
CA LEU A 319 13.04 3.07 -2.98
C LEU A 319 13.41 4.19 -3.97
N ILE A 320 13.10 4.00 -5.25
CA ILE A 320 13.46 4.95 -6.30
C ILE A 320 12.73 6.29 -6.13
N GLN A 321 11.41 6.27 -5.92
CA GLN A 321 10.59 7.49 -5.86
C GLN A 321 10.81 8.35 -4.60
N LYS A 322 11.23 7.76 -3.48
CA LYS A 322 11.19 8.45 -2.16
C LYS A 322 12.40 8.24 -1.27
N LYS A 323 13.33 7.35 -1.61
CA LYS A 323 14.45 6.96 -0.74
C LYS A 323 15.80 6.85 -1.45
N ASN A 324 15.92 7.32 -2.69
CA ASN A 324 17.17 7.39 -3.45
C ASN A 324 17.57 8.81 -3.88
N ASP A 325 17.10 9.83 -3.17
CA ASP A 325 17.41 11.26 -3.41
C ASP A 325 17.14 11.77 -4.84
N GLY A 326 16.19 11.13 -5.55
CA GLY A 326 15.89 11.43 -6.96
C GLY A 326 16.89 10.86 -7.96
N LEU A 327 17.91 10.11 -7.51
CA LEU A 327 18.79 9.35 -8.39
C LEU A 327 18.07 8.11 -8.93
N ASP A 328 18.01 8.01 -10.25
CA ASP A 328 17.58 6.80 -10.94
C ASP A 328 18.66 5.71 -10.88
N TYR A 329 18.30 4.48 -11.25
CA TYR A 329 19.15 3.29 -11.12
C TYR A 329 19.57 2.69 -12.47
N SER A 330 20.69 2.00 -12.46
CA SER A 330 21.16 1.19 -13.57
C SER A 330 20.57 -0.23 -13.46
N GLU A 331 19.69 -0.61 -14.38
CA GLU A 331 19.14 -1.98 -14.47
C GLU A 331 20.24 -3.03 -14.70
N SER A 332 21.30 -2.67 -15.41
CA SER A 332 22.40 -3.57 -15.78
C SER A 332 23.43 -3.75 -14.66
N ASP A 333 23.65 -2.74 -13.80
CA ASP A 333 24.54 -2.85 -12.64
C ASP A 333 23.82 -3.36 -11.38
N SER A 334 22.53 -3.05 -11.23
CA SER A 334 21.74 -3.43 -10.06
C SER A 334 21.29 -4.89 -10.10
N PHE A 335 21.10 -5.48 -8.91
CA PHE A 335 20.68 -6.88 -8.78
C PHE A 335 19.92 -7.15 -7.48
N PHE A 336 19.14 -8.24 -7.49
CA PHE A 336 18.46 -8.79 -6.33
C PHE A 336 18.95 -10.20 -6.00
N VAL A 337 19.09 -10.51 -4.72
CA VAL A 337 19.47 -11.84 -4.22
C VAL A 337 18.37 -12.38 -3.31
N GLY A 338 17.94 -13.63 -3.51
CA GLY A 338 16.89 -14.24 -2.69
C GLY A 338 16.83 -15.75 -2.80
N ASP A 339 16.36 -16.43 -1.75
CA ASP A 339 16.21 -17.90 -1.71
C ASP A 339 14.84 -18.38 -2.19
N ALA A 340 13.82 -17.50 -2.29
CA ALA A 340 12.56 -17.81 -2.98
C ALA A 340 12.75 -17.77 -4.51
N ALA A 341 13.61 -18.66 -5.01
CA ALA A 341 14.15 -18.66 -6.37
C ALA A 341 13.47 -19.66 -7.31
N GLY A 342 12.43 -20.36 -6.85
CA GLY A 342 11.66 -21.34 -7.64
C GLY A 342 12.43 -22.62 -7.98
N ARG A 343 13.49 -22.96 -7.24
CA ARG A 343 14.31 -24.15 -7.51
C ARG A 343 13.51 -25.44 -7.35
N VAL A 344 13.68 -26.37 -8.29
CA VAL A 344 12.96 -27.65 -8.33
C VAL A 344 13.55 -28.66 -7.35
N GLU A 345 12.87 -29.78 -7.11
CA GLU A 345 13.37 -30.79 -6.18
C GLU A 345 14.71 -31.39 -6.65
N SER A 346 15.61 -31.68 -5.71
CA SER A 346 16.98 -32.14 -5.98
C SER A 346 17.84 -31.15 -6.80
N TRP A 347 17.59 -29.84 -6.69
CA TRP A 347 18.44 -28.79 -7.29
C TRP A 347 19.90 -28.84 -6.81
N ALA A 348 20.13 -29.39 -5.60
CA ALA A 348 21.42 -29.84 -5.09
C ALA A 348 21.21 -31.00 -4.10
N PRO A 349 22.26 -31.76 -3.70
CA PRO A 349 22.10 -32.97 -2.89
C PRO A 349 21.30 -32.75 -1.60
N LYS A 350 20.29 -33.59 -1.37
CA LYS A 350 19.36 -33.54 -0.22
C LYS A 350 18.56 -32.23 -0.07
N LYS A 351 18.58 -31.31 -1.05
CA LYS A 351 17.75 -30.10 -1.04
C LYS A 351 16.36 -30.38 -1.61
N LYS A 352 15.33 -29.94 -0.89
CA LYS A 352 13.94 -29.88 -1.37
C LYS A 352 13.78 -28.70 -2.34
N LYS A 353 12.70 -28.71 -3.11
CA LYS A 353 12.28 -27.53 -3.89
C LYS A 353 12.08 -26.30 -2.99
N ASP A 354 12.30 -25.11 -3.52
CA ASP A 354 12.05 -23.87 -2.78
C ASP A 354 10.58 -23.77 -2.38
N PHE A 355 10.29 -23.06 -1.27
CA PHE A 355 8.90 -22.81 -0.89
C PHE A 355 8.19 -21.89 -1.90
N SER A 356 8.90 -20.98 -2.55
CA SER A 356 8.36 -19.85 -3.32
C SER A 356 9.28 -19.45 -4.47
N CYS A 357 8.74 -18.73 -5.45
CA CYS A 357 9.49 -18.06 -6.53
C CYS A 357 9.45 -16.51 -6.40
N ALA A 358 8.92 -16.00 -5.28
CA ALA A 358 8.67 -14.57 -5.06
C ALA A 358 9.88 -13.64 -5.28
N ASP A 359 11.11 -14.12 -5.03
CA ASP A 359 12.32 -13.30 -5.16
C ASP A 359 12.80 -13.20 -6.60
N ARG A 360 12.83 -14.33 -7.32
CA ARG A 360 13.16 -14.33 -8.76
C ARG A 360 12.10 -13.57 -9.55
N LEU A 361 10.83 -13.69 -9.17
CA LEU A 361 9.71 -12.96 -9.78
C LEU A 361 9.69 -11.46 -9.40
N PHE A 362 10.21 -11.07 -8.23
CA PHE A 362 10.42 -9.65 -7.89
C PHE A 362 11.49 -9.01 -8.78
N ALA A 363 12.64 -9.67 -8.95
CA ALA A 363 13.70 -9.19 -9.84
C ALA A 363 13.22 -9.06 -11.29
N LEU A 364 12.48 -10.06 -11.80
CA LEU A 364 11.87 -10.04 -13.14
C LEU A 364 10.80 -8.95 -13.30
N ASN A 365 10.07 -8.59 -12.25
CA ASN A 365 9.11 -7.47 -12.27
C ASN A 365 9.78 -6.09 -12.27
N VAL A 366 10.98 -5.99 -11.69
CA VAL A 366 11.76 -4.76 -11.62
C VAL A 366 12.60 -4.56 -12.90
N GLY A 367 13.12 -5.64 -13.50
CA GLY A 367 14.00 -5.61 -14.67
C GLY A 367 15.48 -5.87 -14.36
N ILE A 368 15.82 -6.16 -13.09
CA ILE A 368 17.21 -6.33 -12.62
C ILE A 368 17.68 -7.79 -12.62
N LYS A 369 19.00 -7.97 -12.60
CA LYS A 369 19.65 -9.29 -12.47
C LYS A 369 19.25 -9.97 -11.15
N PHE A 370 19.14 -11.30 -11.18
CA PHE A 370 18.81 -12.12 -10.02
C PHE A 370 19.92 -13.13 -9.72
N TYR A 371 20.16 -13.41 -8.43
CA TYR A 371 21.02 -14.50 -7.98
C TYR A 371 20.42 -15.23 -6.77
N THR A 372 20.77 -16.50 -6.57
CA THR A 372 20.50 -17.20 -5.29
C THR A 372 21.58 -16.85 -4.24
N PRO A 373 21.35 -17.05 -2.93
CA PRO A 373 22.37 -16.79 -1.91
C PRO A 373 23.54 -17.76 -2.03
N ASP A 374 23.28 -19.01 -2.43
CA ASP A 374 24.28 -20.02 -2.74
C ASP A 374 25.20 -19.57 -3.89
N ALA A 375 24.65 -18.98 -4.96
CA ALA A 375 25.45 -18.45 -6.06
C ALA A 375 26.16 -17.14 -5.72
N HIS A 376 25.47 -16.21 -5.06
CA HIS A 376 26.02 -14.90 -4.74
C HIS A 376 27.12 -14.96 -3.69
N PHE A 377 26.90 -15.63 -2.56
CA PHE A 377 27.84 -15.64 -1.42
C PHE A 377 28.80 -16.85 -1.42
N LEU A 378 28.36 -18.01 -1.91
CA LEU A 378 29.17 -19.25 -1.87
C LEU A 378 29.77 -19.63 -3.23
N LYS A 379 29.45 -18.87 -4.29
CA LYS A 379 29.89 -19.11 -5.70
C LYS A 379 29.53 -20.50 -6.23
N LEU A 380 28.43 -21.07 -5.72
CA LEU A 380 27.88 -22.34 -6.17
C LEU A 380 26.93 -22.15 -7.39
N PRO A 381 26.62 -23.20 -8.16
CA PRO A 381 25.57 -23.12 -9.19
C PRO A 381 24.21 -22.76 -8.58
N GLU A 382 23.38 -21.96 -9.26
CA GLU A 382 22.03 -21.60 -8.78
C GLU A 382 21.11 -22.82 -8.55
N GLY A 383 21.34 -23.91 -9.27
CA GLY A 383 20.43 -25.05 -9.35
C GLY A 383 19.33 -24.85 -10.38
N LYS A 384 18.64 -25.93 -10.75
CA LYS A 384 17.51 -25.88 -11.71
C LYS A 384 16.29 -25.24 -11.04
N PHE A 385 15.58 -24.37 -11.75
CA PHE A 385 14.36 -23.70 -11.29
C PHE A 385 13.24 -23.77 -12.33
N ALA A 386 12.02 -23.46 -11.87
CA ALA A 386 10.85 -23.29 -12.72
C ALA A 386 10.18 -21.93 -12.43
N LEU A 387 9.70 -21.28 -13.49
CA LEU A 387 8.78 -20.14 -13.38
C LEU A 387 7.32 -20.66 -13.32
N PRO A 388 6.34 -19.85 -12.87
CA PRO A 388 4.92 -20.18 -12.98
C PRO A 388 4.52 -20.50 -14.42
N GLY A 389 3.49 -21.33 -14.61
CA GLY A 389 3.01 -21.71 -15.94
C GLY A 389 2.38 -20.54 -16.69
N PHE A 390 1.85 -19.56 -15.96
CA PHE A 390 1.32 -18.31 -16.47
C PHE A 390 2.42 -17.24 -16.61
N ASN A 391 2.67 -16.77 -17.83
CA ASN A 391 3.50 -15.59 -18.13
C ASN A 391 2.62 -14.37 -18.47
N PRO A 392 2.64 -13.28 -17.67
CA PRO A 392 1.84 -12.07 -17.92
C PRO A 392 2.05 -11.42 -19.29
N SER A 393 3.27 -11.46 -19.83
CA SER A 393 3.62 -10.77 -21.07
C SER A 393 3.03 -11.45 -22.31
N GLN A 394 2.91 -12.78 -22.27
CA GLN A 394 2.41 -13.59 -23.40
C GLN A 394 0.91 -13.38 -23.67
N LEU A 395 0.12 -12.95 -22.68
CA LEU A 395 -1.30 -12.63 -22.89
C LEU A 395 -1.53 -11.54 -23.93
N PHE A 396 -0.55 -10.67 -24.16
CA PHE A 396 -0.64 -9.52 -25.05
C PHE A 396 -0.01 -9.76 -26.43
N SER A 397 0.50 -10.97 -26.69
CA SER A 397 1.17 -11.33 -27.93
C SER A 397 0.25 -11.98 -28.97
N ASN A 398 -0.97 -12.35 -28.60
CA ASN A 398 -1.86 -13.15 -29.44
C ASN A 398 -3.04 -12.33 -29.98
N ASN A 399 -3.13 -12.22 -31.31
CA ASN A 399 -4.31 -11.71 -32.03
C ASN A 399 -5.47 -12.73 -32.05
N ALA A 400 -5.73 -13.41 -30.93
CA ALA A 400 -6.83 -14.37 -30.83
C ALA A 400 -8.19 -13.63 -30.85
N LEU A 401 -9.24 -14.35 -31.24
CA LEU A 401 -10.61 -13.84 -31.13
C LEU A 401 -11.17 -14.12 -29.73
N ILE A 402 -12.09 -13.26 -29.27
CA ILE A 402 -12.85 -13.46 -28.02
C ILE A 402 -13.59 -14.81 -28.05
N THR A 403 -14.12 -15.16 -29.21
CA THR A 403 -14.68 -16.46 -29.57
C THR A 403 -14.75 -16.53 -31.10
N ASP A 404 -14.91 -17.74 -31.65
CA ASP A 404 -15.12 -18.03 -33.07
C ASP A 404 -16.61 -17.92 -33.51
N LYS A 405 -17.53 -17.74 -32.55
CA LYS A 405 -18.99 -17.87 -32.75
C LYS A 405 -19.77 -16.57 -32.47
N GLU A 406 -21.02 -16.48 -32.94
CA GLU A 406 -21.91 -15.34 -32.64
C GLU A 406 -22.16 -15.23 -31.11
N ILE A 407 -21.77 -14.11 -30.49
CA ILE A 407 -22.00 -13.88 -29.05
C ILE A 407 -23.49 -13.67 -28.75
N LEU A 408 -24.24 -13.02 -29.64
CA LEU A 408 -25.65 -12.66 -29.44
C LEU A 408 -26.56 -13.48 -30.36
N SER A 409 -27.54 -14.19 -29.81
CA SER A 409 -28.63 -14.71 -30.63
C SER A 409 -29.59 -13.60 -31.07
N LYS A 410 -30.18 -13.78 -32.26
CA LYS A 410 -31.29 -12.99 -32.82
C LYS A 410 -32.65 -13.42 -32.26
N THR A 411 -32.71 -14.57 -31.57
CA THR A 411 -33.91 -15.12 -30.92
C THR A 411 -33.75 -15.12 -29.40
N LYS A 412 -34.86 -15.27 -28.66
CA LYS A 412 -34.82 -15.46 -27.21
C LYS A 412 -34.00 -16.71 -26.86
N GLU A 413 -33.05 -16.57 -25.94
CA GLU A 413 -32.19 -17.66 -25.49
C GLU A 413 -31.81 -17.59 -24.00
N VAL A 414 -31.17 -18.65 -23.52
CA VAL A 414 -30.56 -18.79 -22.21
C VAL A 414 -29.06 -19.03 -22.38
N VAL A 415 -28.23 -18.14 -21.86
CA VAL A 415 -26.77 -18.30 -21.82
C VAL A 415 -26.34 -18.73 -20.42
N VAL A 416 -25.82 -19.94 -20.28
CA VAL A 416 -25.25 -20.45 -19.03
C VAL A 416 -23.74 -20.23 -19.05
N MET A 417 -23.26 -19.25 -18.29
CA MET A 417 -21.82 -19.02 -18.14
C MET A 417 -21.19 -20.16 -17.32
N VAL A 418 -20.01 -20.65 -17.72
CA VAL A 418 -19.25 -21.68 -16.99
C VAL A 418 -17.81 -21.21 -16.82
N GLY A 419 -17.28 -21.27 -15.60
CA GLY A 419 -15.91 -20.85 -15.34
C GLY A 419 -15.64 -20.48 -13.88
N SER A 420 -14.37 -20.57 -13.48
CA SER A 420 -13.90 -20.28 -12.12
C SER A 420 -14.36 -18.91 -11.61
N PRO A 421 -14.58 -18.71 -10.29
CA PRO A 421 -14.44 -17.38 -9.68
C PRO A 421 -13.14 -16.71 -10.15
N GLY A 422 -13.18 -15.42 -10.49
CA GLY A 422 -12.02 -14.68 -11.05
C GLY A 422 -11.73 -14.90 -12.54
N SER A 423 -12.45 -15.77 -13.26
CA SER A 423 -12.23 -16.03 -14.70
C SER A 423 -12.61 -14.88 -15.64
N GLY A 424 -13.46 -13.94 -15.18
CA GLY A 424 -13.95 -12.82 -15.99
C GLY A 424 -15.43 -12.89 -16.42
N LYS A 425 -16.16 -13.99 -16.13
CA LYS A 425 -17.58 -14.16 -16.51
C LYS A 425 -18.45 -12.91 -16.34
N SER A 426 -18.49 -12.33 -15.14
CA SER A 426 -19.32 -11.15 -14.84
C SER A 426 -18.92 -9.91 -15.64
N PHE A 427 -17.64 -9.75 -15.98
CA PHE A 427 -17.19 -8.69 -16.88
C PHE A 427 -17.64 -8.95 -18.31
N PHE A 428 -17.51 -10.18 -18.81
CA PHE A 428 -18.00 -10.58 -20.13
C PHE A 428 -19.52 -10.42 -20.25
N ALA A 429 -20.29 -11.00 -19.32
CA ALA A 429 -21.74 -10.95 -19.30
C ALA A 429 -22.24 -9.51 -19.29
N ASN A 430 -21.71 -8.65 -18.41
CA ASN A 430 -22.07 -7.23 -18.39
C ASN A 430 -21.61 -6.47 -19.64
N SER A 431 -20.45 -6.79 -20.22
CA SER A 431 -19.89 -6.05 -21.37
C SER A 431 -20.54 -6.38 -22.71
N TYR A 432 -21.02 -7.60 -22.90
CA TYR A 432 -21.55 -8.05 -24.20
C TYR A 432 -23.03 -8.46 -24.16
N LEU A 433 -23.48 -9.16 -23.12
CA LEU A 433 -24.84 -9.70 -23.06
C LEU A 433 -25.82 -8.69 -22.42
N VAL A 434 -25.53 -8.18 -21.23
CA VAL A 434 -26.43 -7.24 -20.51
C VAL A 434 -26.55 -5.91 -21.26
N LYS A 435 -25.44 -5.39 -21.84
CA LYS A 435 -25.48 -4.21 -22.73
C LYS A 435 -26.28 -4.44 -24.02
N ALA A 436 -26.52 -5.70 -24.41
CA ALA A 436 -27.41 -6.07 -25.52
C ALA A 436 -28.84 -6.45 -25.05
N GLY A 437 -29.21 -6.15 -23.80
CA GLY A 437 -30.55 -6.35 -23.25
C GLY A 437 -30.79 -7.68 -22.50
N TYR A 438 -29.77 -8.52 -22.31
CA TYR A 438 -29.94 -9.79 -21.60
C TYR A 438 -30.16 -9.55 -20.10
N SER A 439 -31.18 -10.19 -19.53
CA SER A 439 -31.43 -10.15 -18.09
C SER A 439 -30.39 -10.99 -17.34
N CYS A 440 -29.66 -10.38 -16.41
CA CYS A 440 -28.60 -11.07 -15.66
C CYS A 440 -29.14 -11.76 -14.40
N VAL A 441 -28.92 -13.07 -14.31
CA VAL A 441 -29.25 -13.91 -13.16
C VAL A 441 -27.94 -14.36 -12.50
N ASN A 442 -27.66 -13.81 -11.31
CA ASN A 442 -26.43 -14.07 -10.55
C ASN A 442 -26.80 -14.48 -9.11
N ARG A 443 -26.15 -15.53 -8.59
CA ARG A 443 -26.48 -16.08 -7.25
C ARG A 443 -25.89 -15.26 -6.10
N ASP A 444 -24.83 -14.51 -6.31
CA ASP A 444 -24.20 -13.71 -5.25
C ASP A 444 -25.09 -12.51 -4.87
N THR A 445 -25.94 -12.03 -5.79
CA THR A 445 -26.98 -11.03 -5.51
C THR A 445 -28.32 -11.63 -5.07
N LEU A 446 -28.73 -12.78 -5.63
CA LEU A 446 -30.01 -13.42 -5.32
C LEU A 446 -29.97 -14.36 -4.09
N GLY A 447 -28.78 -14.79 -3.66
CA GLY A 447 -28.52 -15.64 -2.49
C GLY A 447 -28.72 -17.15 -2.71
N SER A 448 -29.83 -17.57 -3.33
CA SER A 448 -30.17 -18.99 -3.53
C SER A 448 -30.32 -19.39 -5.00
N TRP A 449 -30.09 -20.66 -5.30
CA TRP A 449 -30.24 -21.18 -6.67
C TRP A 449 -31.72 -21.24 -7.09
N GLN A 450 -32.64 -21.45 -6.15
CA GLN A 450 -34.09 -21.40 -6.41
C GLN A 450 -34.51 -20.00 -6.86
N LYS A 451 -34.01 -18.94 -6.19
CA LYS A 451 -34.24 -17.56 -6.62
C LYS A 451 -33.62 -17.25 -7.99
N CYS A 452 -32.49 -17.87 -8.34
CA CYS A 452 -31.93 -17.77 -9.69
C CYS A 452 -32.89 -18.37 -10.73
N VAL A 453 -33.43 -19.57 -10.48
CA VAL A 453 -34.41 -20.22 -11.35
C VAL A 453 -35.69 -19.38 -11.49
N SER A 454 -36.29 -18.91 -10.39
CA SER A 454 -37.50 -18.08 -10.46
C SER A 454 -37.24 -16.74 -11.17
N SER A 455 -36.11 -16.09 -10.93
CA SER A 455 -35.72 -14.85 -11.63
C SER A 455 -35.50 -15.07 -13.13
N MET A 456 -34.99 -16.24 -13.52
CA MET A 456 -34.85 -16.66 -14.91
C MET A 456 -36.21 -16.91 -15.56
N GLU A 457 -37.09 -17.70 -14.94
CA GLU A 457 -38.46 -17.94 -15.43
C GLU A 457 -39.23 -16.62 -15.62
N SER A 458 -39.17 -15.70 -14.65
CA SER A 458 -39.81 -14.38 -14.77
C SER A 458 -39.25 -13.55 -15.93
N ALA A 459 -37.94 -13.53 -16.15
CA ALA A 459 -37.34 -12.77 -17.25
C ALA A 459 -37.66 -13.37 -18.63
N LEU A 460 -37.68 -14.70 -18.75
CA LEU A 460 -38.05 -15.39 -19.99
C LEU A 460 -39.53 -15.18 -20.34
N HIS A 461 -40.43 -15.20 -19.35
CA HIS A 461 -41.84 -14.83 -19.53
C HIS A 461 -42.02 -13.36 -19.92
N ALA A 462 -41.23 -12.45 -19.33
CA ALA A 462 -41.25 -11.01 -19.65
C ALA A 462 -40.72 -10.65 -21.06
N GLY A 463 -40.23 -11.63 -21.83
CA GLY A 463 -39.78 -11.43 -23.22
C GLY A 463 -38.26 -11.44 -23.41
N ASN A 464 -37.47 -11.39 -22.34
CA ASN A 464 -36.03 -11.19 -22.41
C ASN A 464 -35.25 -12.50 -22.64
N SER A 465 -34.09 -12.42 -23.29
CA SER A 465 -33.04 -13.45 -23.15
C SER A 465 -32.38 -13.32 -21.78
N VAL A 466 -31.83 -14.43 -21.25
CA VAL A 466 -31.24 -14.49 -19.90
C VAL A 466 -29.78 -14.93 -19.97
N VAL A 467 -28.92 -14.28 -19.18
CA VAL A 467 -27.56 -14.77 -18.87
C VAL A 467 -27.48 -15.20 -17.41
N VAL A 468 -27.06 -16.44 -17.18
CA VAL A 468 -26.81 -17.00 -15.85
C VAL A 468 -25.34 -16.85 -15.49
N ASP A 469 -24.96 -15.70 -14.92
CA ASP A 469 -23.61 -15.41 -14.42
C ASP A 469 -23.39 -16.10 -13.07
N ASN A 470 -23.19 -17.42 -13.13
CA ASN A 470 -22.81 -18.27 -12.01
C ASN A 470 -21.59 -19.11 -12.39
N THR A 471 -20.96 -19.78 -11.42
CA THR A 471 -19.77 -20.62 -11.69
C THR A 471 -20.09 -21.88 -12.48
N ASN A 472 -21.23 -22.51 -12.19
CA ASN A 472 -21.80 -23.66 -12.91
C ASN A 472 -20.80 -24.82 -13.20
N PRO A 473 -20.02 -25.28 -12.20
CA PRO A 473 -18.90 -26.20 -12.39
C PRO A 473 -19.32 -27.59 -12.88
N ASP A 474 -20.45 -28.09 -12.41
CA ASP A 474 -20.90 -29.48 -12.57
C ASP A 474 -22.23 -29.57 -13.33
N GLN A 475 -22.48 -30.74 -13.93
CA GLN A 475 -23.69 -31.02 -14.72
C GLN A 475 -24.98 -30.83 -13.88
N GLU A 476 -24.95 -31.19 -12.59
CA GLU A 476 -26.10 -31.05 -11.69
C GLU A 476 -26.49 -29.58 -11.46
N THR A 477 -25.51 -28.68 -11.35
CA THR A 477 -25.74 -27.23 -11.27
C THR A 477 -26.25 -26.67 -12.60
N ARG A 478 -25.71 -27.13 -13.74
CA ARG A 478 -26.11 -26.67 -15.08
C ARG A 478 -27.54 -27.10 -15.45
N LYS A 479 -27.88 -28.37 -15.17
CA LYS A 479 -29.20 -28.96 -15.49
C LYS A 479 -30.38 -28.11 -15.00
N ARG A 480 -30.25 -27.48 -13.82
CA ARG A 480 -31.27 -26.62 -13.20
C ARG A 480 -31.72 -25.44 -14.08
N TYR A 481 -30.88 -24.98 -15.00
CA TYR A 481 -31.21 -23.91 -15.95
C TYR A 481 -31.60 -24.48 -17.32
N ILE A 482 -30.97 -25.58 -17.74
CA ILE A 482 -31.31 -26.28 -18.99
C ILE A 482 -32.74 -26.81 -18.95
N ASP A 483 -33.17 -27.41 -17.84
CA ASP A 483 -34.53 -27.93 -17.64
C ASP A 483 -35.60 -26.84 -17.81
N VAL A 484 -35.31 -25.62 -17.34
CA VAL A 484 -36.18 -24.45 -17.48
C VAL A 484 -36.26 -24.00 -18.94
N ALA A 485 -35.12 -23.93 -19.63
CA ALA A 485 -35.06 -23.58 -21.05
C ALA A 485 -35.84 -24.58 -21.90
N ALA A 486 -35.62 -25.88 -21.68
CA ALA A 486 -36.33 -26.97 -22.35
C ALA A 486 -37.85 -26.95 -22.09
N LYS A 487 -38.27 -26.79 -20.83
CA LYS A 487 -39.69 -26.67 -20.42
C LYS A 487 -40.41 -25.51 -21.13
N LEU A 488 -39.70 -24.43 -21.43
CA LEU A 488 -40.24 -23.25 -22.13
C LEU A 488 -40.00 -23.28 -23.65
N ASN A 489 -39.39 -24.35 -24.19
CA ASN A 489 -38.95 -24.48 -25.58
C ASN A 489 -38.07 -23.31 -26.07
N ILE A 490 -37.14 -22.88 -25.22
CA ILE A 490 -36.18 -21.79 -25.47
C ILE A 490 -34.77 -22.38 -25.63
N SER A 491 -34.01 -21.88 -26.60
CA SER A 491 -32.64 -22.34 -26.85
C SER A 491 -31.72 -22.04 -25.66
N CYS A 492 -30.83 -22.98 -25.33
CA CYS A 492 -29.87 -22.87 -24.25
C CYS A 492 -28.44 -23.04 -24.81
N ARG A 493 -27.53 -22.10 -24.55
CA ARG A 493 -26.10 -22.18 -24.92
C ARG A 493 -25.22 -22.13 -23.68
N CYS A 494 -24.10 -22.86 -23.72
CA CYS A 494 -23.06 -22.82 -22.69
C CYS A 494 -21.96 -21.85 -23.12
N PHE A 495 -21.55 -20.93 -22.24
CA PHE A 495 -20.44 -20.00 -22.48
C PHE A 495 -19.28 -20.36 -21.55
N LEU A 496 -18.30 -21.10 -22.06
CA LEU A 496 -17.19 -21.66 -21.28
C LEU A 496 -15.98 -20.71 -21.30
N MET A 497 -15.62 -20.14 -20.16
CA MET A 497 -14.40 -19.34 -20.04
C MET A 497 -13.15 -20.23 -20.14
N SER A 498 -12.26 -19.98 -21.11
CA SER A 498 -10.98 -20.73 -21.22
C SER A 498 -9.93 -20.32 -20.16
N THR A 499 -10.23 -19.30 -19.35
CA THR A 499 -9.38 -18.79 -18.25
C THR A 499 -9.04 -19.88 -17.23
N THR A 500 -7.76 -20.28 -17.17
CA THR A 500 -7.27 -21.34 -16.26
C THR A 500 -7.41 -20.96 -14.78
N LEU A 501 -7.33 -21.96 -13.88
CA LEU A 501 -7.38 -21.71 -12.43
C LEU A 501 -6.23 -20.83 -11.93
N GLU A 502 -5.05 -20.91 -12.54
CA GLU A 502 -3.88 -20.09 -12.22
C GLU A 502 -4.12 -18.63 -12.62
N HIS A 503 -4.57 -18.42 -13.86
CA HIS A 503 -4.97 -17.10 -14.38
C HIS A 503 -6.11 -16.49 -13.56
N ALA A 504 -7.11 -17.29 -13.16
CA ALA A 504 -8.22 -16.85 -12.32
C ALA A 504 -7.77 -16.45 -10.89
N ARG A 505 -6.81 -17.15 -10.28
CA ARG A 505 -6.16 -16.71 -9.03
C ARG A 505 -5.42 -15.38 -9.22
N ARG A 506 -4.70 -15.20 -10.34
CA ARG A 506 -3.96 -13.97 -10.62
C ARG A 506 -4.88 -12.78 -10.88
N ASN A 507 -5.98 -12.98 -11.61
CA ASN A 507 -7.05 -11.99 -11.79
C ASN A 507 -7.65 -11.55 -10.45
N ASN A 508 -7.93 -12.49 -9.56
CA ASN A 508 -8.42 -12.18 -8.22
C ASN A 508 -7.38 -11.39 -7.40
N LYS A 509 -6.09 -11.73 -7.49
CA LYS A 509 -5.02 -10.97 -6.83
C LYS A 509 -4.88 -9.55 -7.41
N PHE A 510 -4.99 -9.39 -8.72
CA PHE A 510 -5.02 -8.08 -9.38
C PHE A 510 -6.19 -7.21 -8.87
N ARG A 511 -7.41 -7.77 -8.81
CA ARG A 511 -8.60 -7.07 -8.29
C ARG A 511 -8.41 -6.58 -6.85
N GLN A 512 -7.78 -7.39 -5.98
CA GLN A 512 -7.40 -6.99 -4.62
C GLN A 512 -6.41 -5.82 -4.61
N LEU A 513 -5.42 -5.81 -5.50
CA LEU A 513 -4.38 -4.77 -5.56
C LEU A 513 -4.88 -3.43 -6.12
N VAL A 514 -5.84 -3.43 -7.05
CA VAL A 514 -6.45 -2.21 -7.60
C VAL A 514 -7.63 -1.66 -6.77
N GLY A 515 -7.97 -2.30 -5.65
CA GLY A 515 -9.08 -1.88 -4.79
C GLY A 515 -10.46 -2.06 -5.43
N ASP A 516 -10.66 -3.12 -6.21
CA ASP A 516 -11.97 -3.47 -6.78
C ASP A 516 -13.01 -3.68 -5.65
N PRO A 517 -14.21 -3.07 -5.73
CA PRO A 517 -15.21 -3.13 -4.64
C PRO A 517 -15.87 -4.51 -4.48
N HIS A 518 -15.60 -5.47 -5.36
CA HIS A 518 -16.12 -6.83 -5.26
C HIS A 518 -15.44 -7.64 -4.15
N VAL A 519 -16.20 -8.52 -3.50
CA VAL A 519 -15.72 -9.35 -2.38
C VAL A 519 -14.50 -10.17 -2.79
N PRO A 520 -13.36 -10.09 -2.07
CA PRO A 520 -12.16 -10.87 -2.38
C PRO A 520 -12.43 -12.37 -2.38
N VAL A 521 -12.23 -13.04 -3.52
CA VAL A 521 -12.43 -14.48 -3.61
C VAL A 521 -11.30 -15.19 -2.87
N ASN A 522 -11.64 -16.01 -1.88
CA ASN A 522 -10.65 -16.84 -1.21
C ASN A 522 -10.20 -17.99 -2.15
N THR A 523 -8.89 -18.26 -2.19
CA THR A 523 -8.27 -19.37 -2.96
C THR A 523 -8.95 -20.73 -2.71
N ILE A 524 -9.51 -20.96 -1.52
CA ILE A 524 -10.32 -22.13 -1.18
C ILE A 524 -11.53 -22.29 -2.14
N ILE A 525 -12.18 -21.19 -2.53
CA ILE A 525 -13.35 -21.20 -3.42
C ILE A 525 -12.93 -21.56 -4.85
N ILE A 526 -11.80 -21.02 -5.34
CA ILE A 526 -11.23 -21.36 -6.66
C ILE A 526 -10.80 -22.84 -6.69
N ASN A 527 -10.18 -23.34 -5.61
CA ASN A 527 -9.80 -24.74 -5.50
C ASN A 527 -11.03 -25.68 -5.37
N SER A 528 -12.10 -25.22 -4.71
CA SER A 528 -13.37 -25.95 -4.62
C SER A 528 -14.07 -26.04 -5.98
N TYR A 529 -14.07 -24.96 -6.75
CA TYR A 529 -14.51 -24.96 -8.15
C TYR A 529 -13.69 -25.97 -8.97
N GLY A 530 -12.36 -25.92 -8.89
CA GLY A 530 -11.47 -26.82 -9.63
C GLY A 530 -11.68 -28.31 -9.31
N LYS A 531 -12.08 -28.65 -8.08
CA LYS A 531 -12.43 -30.03 -7.68
C LYS A 531 -13.80 -30.49 -8.18
N LYS A 532 -14.71 -29.56 -8.50
CA LYS A 532 -16.08 -29.85 -8.99
C LYS A 532 -16.23 -29.74 -10.49
N PHE A 533 -15.27 -29.13 -11.18
CA PHE A 533 -15.41 -28.80 -12.59
C PHE A 533 -15.47 -30.07 -13.45
N VAL A 534 -16.60 -30.23 -14.14
CA VAL A 534 -16.80 -31.20 -15.22
C VAL A 534 -17.05 -30.40 -16.50
N PRO A 535 -16.25 -30.58 -17.56
CA PRO A 535 -16.46 -29.87 -18.82
C PRO A 535 -17.90 -29.98 -19.33
N PRO A 536 -18.47 -28.90 -19.90
CA PRO A 536 -19.81 -28.94 -20.47
C PRO A 536 -19.86 -29.84 -21.72
N MET A 537 -20.98 -30.52 -21.93
CA MET A 537 -21.22 -31.35 -23.12
C MET A 537 -22.61 -31.07 -23.72
N LEU A 538 -22.74 -31.11 -25.05
CA LEU A 538 -24.02 -30.89 -25.74
C LEU A 538 -25.14 -31.83 -25.23
N LYS A 539 -24.77 -33.08 -24.88
CA LYS A 539 -25.67 -34.09 -24.29
C LYS A 539 -26.32 -33.70 -22.96
N GLU A 540 -25.91 -32.58 -22.34
CA GLU A 540 -26.60 -32.01 -21.17
C GLU A 540 -27.91 -31.29 -21.55
N GLY A 541 -28.13 -31.00 -22.85
CA GLY A 541 -29.23 -30.20 -23.37
C GLY A 541 -28.82 -28.79 -23.82
N PHE A 542 -27.54 -28.58 -24.12
CA PHE A 542 -27.07 -27.35 -24.76
C PHE A 542 -27.16 -27.46 -26.28
N SER A 543 -27.72 -26.42 -26.91
CA SER A 543 -27.74 -26.26 -28.38
C SER A 543 -26.34 -26.01 -28.95
N ASP A 544 -25.49 -25.28 -28.22
CA ASP A 544 -24.09 -25.07 -28.55
C ASP A 544 -23.25 -24.77 -27.29
N ILE A 545 -21.93 -24.98 -27.41
CA ILE A 545 -20.91 -24.59 -26.44
C ILE A 545 -19.98 -23.58 -27.11
N VAL A 546 -19.96 -22.36 -26.57
CA VAL A 546 -19.15 -21.23 -27.03
C VAL A 546 -17.96 -21.10 -26.07
N GLU A 547 -16.74 -21.28 -26.58
CA GLU A 547 -15.54 -21.00 -25.77
C GLU A 547 -15.23 -19.51 -25.80
N ILE A 548 -15.00 -18.93 -24.62
CA ILE A 548 -14.77 -17.51 -24.39
C ILE A 548 -13.33 -17.32 -23.90
N ASN A 549 -12.50 -16.76 -24.78
CA ASN A 549 -11.13 -16.41 -24.49
C ASN A 549 -11.01 -15.19 -23.58
N PHE A 550 -10.00 -15.20 -22.71
CA PHE A 550 -9.75 -14.11 -21.79
C PHE A 550 -9.12 -12.91 -22.51
N PHE A 551 -9.90 -11.84 -22.66
CA PHE A 551 -9.42 -10.54 -23.13
C PHE A 551 -9.47 -9.51 -22.00
N PRO A 552 -8.32 -9.09 -21.44
CA PRO A 552 -8.29 -7.99 -20.49
C PRO A 552 -8.63 -6.68 -21.20
N LYS A 553 -9.31 -5.78 -20.48
CA LYS A 553 -9.48 -4.38 -20.84
C LYS A 553 -9.13 -3.53 -19.61
N PHE A 554 -8.46 -2.40 -19.84
CA PHE A 554 -8.05 -1.49 -18.79
C PHE A 554 -8.52 -0.08 -19.12
N ASP A 555 -9.03 0.61 -18.11
CA ASP A 555 -9.48 2.01 -18.21
C ASP A 555 -8.32 3.01 -18.02
N ASP A 556 -7.12 2.51 -17.70
CA ASP A 556 -5.94 3.28 -17.30
C ASP A 556 -4.63 2.48 -17.53
N PRO A 557 -3.53 3.11 -18.00
CA PRO A 557 -2.25 2.43 -18.23
C PRO A 557 -1.52 1.89 -16.98
N VAL A 558 -1.76 2.43 -15.78
CA VAL A 558 -1.15 1.91 -14.54
C VAL A 558 -1.79 0.56 -14.18
N ARG A 559 -3.11 0.43 -14.38
CA ARG A 559 -3.80 -0.87 -14.29
C ARG A 559 -3.23 -1.89 -15.27
N GLU A 560 -2.99 -1.50 -16.52
CA GLU A 560 -2.36 -2.39 -17.50
C GLU A 560 -0.93 -2.78 -17.09
N ARG A 561 -0.09 -1.83 -16.68
CA ARG A 561 1.28 -2.08 -16.22
C ARG A 561 1.29 -3.09 -15.06
N LEU A 562 0.46 -2.87 -14.04
CA LEU A 562 0.33 -3.81 -12.91
C LEU A 562 -0.17 -5.19 -13.37
N TYR A 563 -1.06 -5.26 -14.36
CA TYR A 563 -1.51 -6.53 -14.93
C TYR A 563 -0.44 -7.25 -15.77
N ARG A 564 0.61 -6.55 -16.23
CA ARG A 564 1.78 -7.16 -16.91
C ARG A 564 2.84 -7.69 -15.93
N LEU A 565 2.64 -7.58 -14.63
CA LEU A 565 3.56 -8.09 -13.60
C LEU A 565 3.18 -9.49 -13.07
N TYR A 566 4.15 -10.22 -12.52
CA TYR A 566 3.89 -11.38 -11.68
C TYR A 566 3.31 -10.91 -10.34
N LEU A 567 2.12 -11.40 -9.98
CA LEU A 567 1.38 -10.99 -8.76
C LEU A 567 1.26 -12.11 -7.72
N LEU A 568 1.69 -13.32 -8.07
CA LEU A 568 1.62 -14.51 -7.24
C LEU A 568 3.02 -15.07 -7.01
N GLU A 569 3.23 -15.63 -5.82
CA GLU A 569 4.51 -16.18 -5.38
C GLU A 569 4.84 -17.57 -5.95
N LYS A 570 3.82 -18.25 -6.51
CA LYS A 570 3.81 -19.64 -7.00
C LYS A 570 2.67 -19.82 -8.00
#